data_AF-A0A2E0BTL1-F1
#
_entry.id   AF-A0A2E0BTL1-F1
#
_cell.length_a   1.000
_cell.length_b   1.000
_cell.length_c   1.000
_cell.angle_alpha   90.00
_cell.angle_beta   90.00
_cell.angle_gamma   90.00
#
_symmetry.space_group_name_H-M   'P 1'
#
loop_
_entity.id
_entity.type
_entity.pdbx_description
1 polymer ?
#
loop_
_entity_poly.entity_id
_entity_poly.type
_entity_poly.pdbx_seq_one_letter_code
_entity_poly.pdbx_strand_id
1 'polypeptide(L)'
;MKSKNRRWLPTLGELIDRLSIHQLKELFIPENKDNYAQEMNDMVHDINLILREHKGEITGEVIRAIIVLSQMNAHIWYNESQVRKGEKGSDNLMLTHGLNGIRNTAVNKIMEVVGGRKDYKVDCIASEFKDWEVSWDVPRNKK
;
A
#
# COMPACT_ATOMS: atom_id res chain seq x y z
N MET A 1 25.56 14.82 9.14
CA MET A 1 25.41 14.14 7.83
C MET A 1 24.42 13.00 8.00
N LYS A 2 23.29 12.98 7.28
CA LYS A 2 22.42 11.79 7.26
C LYS A 2 23.20 10.63 6.63
N SER A 3 23.25 9.49 7.32
CA SER A 3 23.85 8.22 6.86
C SER A 3 23.53 7.94 5.39
N LYS A 4 24.50 7.44 4.61
CA LYS A 4 24.28 6.94 3.23
C LYS A 4 23.65 5.54 3.20
N ASN A 5 23.54 4.89 4.35
CA ASN A 5 23.00 3.54 4.47
C ASN A 5 21.52 3.60 4.80
N ARG A 6 20.78 2.67 4.20
CA ARG A 6 19.35 2.46 4.44
C ARG A 6 19.08 2.19 5.91
N ARG A 7 18.01 2.78 6.45
CA ARG A 7 17.58 2.57 7.85
C ARG A 7 16.65 1.37 7.97
N TRP A 8 15.95 1.04 6.89
CA TRP A 8 15.01 -0.05 6.73
C TRP A 8 15.47 -0.97 5.59
N LEU A 9 15.46 -2.28 5.83
CA LEU A 9 15.72 -3.34 4.84
C LEU A 9 14.55 -3.79 3.92
N PRO A 10 13.26 -3.39 4.08
CA PRO A 10 12.17 -3.83 3.20
C PRO A 10 12.33 -3.40 1.73
N THR A 11 11.60 -4.04 0.83
CA THR A 11 11.50 -3.63 -0.57
C THR A 11 10.83 -2.26 -0.76
N LEU A 12 10.91 -1.68 -1.96
CA LEU A 12 10.23 -0.41 -2.26
C LEU A 12 8.73 -0.50 -1.99
N GLY A 13 8.09 -1.59 -2.44
CA GLY A 13 6.67 -1.82 -2.24
C GLY A 13 6.27 -1.88 -0.77
N GLU A 14 7.07 -2.56 0.06
CA GLU A 14 6.84 -2.62 1.51
C GLU A 14 7.04 -1.27 2.20
N LEU A 15 8.01 -0.46 1.76
CA LEU A 15 8.22 0.89 2.30
C LEU A 15 7.05 1.81 1.95
N ILE A 16 6.54 1.75 0.71
CA ILE A 16 5.39 2.56 0.28
C ILE A 16 4.10 2.12 1.00
N ASP A 17 3.88 0.81 1.15
CA ASP A 17 2.74 0.28 1.90
C ASP A 17 2.76 0.81 3.35
N ARG A 18 3.89 0.63 4.05
CA ARG A 18 4.08 1.15 5.41
C ARG A 18 3.94 2.65 5.49
N LEU A 19 4.51 3.40 4.54
CA LEU A 19 4.39 4.86 4.49
C LEU A 19 2.93 5.29 4.39
N SER A 20 2.15 4.65 3.51
CA SER A 20 0.72 4.96 3.37
C SER A 20 -0.08 4.67 4.65
N ILE A 21 0.27 3.60 5.38
CA ILE A 21 -0.35 3.29 6.68
C ILE A 21 0.07 4.30 7.76
N HIS A 22 1.33 4.70 7.81
CA HIS A 22 1.81 5.70 8.79
C HIS A 22 1.20 7.07 8.53
N GLN A 23 0.96 7.42 7.26
CA GLN A 23 0.25 8.65 6.91
C GLN A 23 -1.19 8.66 7.45
N LEU A 24 -1.90 7.53 7.38
CA LEU A 24 -3.23 7.39 7.99
C LEU A 24 -3.15 7.49 9.53
N LYS A 25 -2.19 6.80 10.15
CA LYS A 25 -1.97 6.85 11.60
C LYS A 25 -1.65 8.26 12.10
N GLU A 26 -0.83 9.02 11.36
CA GLU A 26 -0.51 10.41 11.70
C GLU A 26 -1.77 11.28 11.79
N LEU A 27 -2.73 11.05 10.90
CA LEU A 27 -3.99 11.79 10.85
C LEU A 27 -4.99 11.33 11.91
N PHE A 28 -5.09 10.02 12.14
CA PHE A 28 -6.13 9.43 13.00
C PHE A 28 -5.71 9.17 14.44
N ILE A 29 -4.41 9.18 14.75
CA ILE A 29 -3.84 9.03 16.10
C ILE A 29 -2.87 10.21 16.35
N PRO A 30 -3.42 11.43 16.51
CA PRO A 30 -2.61 12.64 16.61
C PRO A 30 -1.71 12.67 17.85
N GLU A 31 -2.00 11.87 18.88
CA GLU A 31 -1.20 11.79 20.11
C GLU A 31 0.19 11.20 19.87
N ASN A 32 0.39 10.45 18.77
CA ASN A 32 1.66 9.84 18.41
C ASN A 32 2.27 10.43 17.12
N LYS A 33 1.81 11.63 16.74
CA LYS A 33 2.16 12.29 15.47
C LYS A 33 3.66 12.46 15.25
N ASP A 34 4.40 12.92 16.26
CA ASP A 34 5.83 13.18 16.12
C ASP A 34 6.63 11.90 15.82
N ASN A 35 6.24 10.78 16.42
CA ASN A 35 6.85 9.47 16.16
C ASN A 35 6.57 9.03 14.71
N TYR A 36 5.32 9.14 14.24
CA TYR A 36 4.99 8.81 12.86
C TYR A 36 5.70 9.72 11.86
N ALA A 37 5.80 11.03 12.14
CA ALA A 37 6.52 11.95 11.29
C ALA A 37 8.01 11.58 11.16
N GLN A 38 8.65 11.15 12.26
CA GLN A 38 10.03 10.68 12.23
C GLN A 38 10.17 9.38 11.42
N GLU A 39 9.30 8.40 11.62
CA GLU A 39 9.31 7.13 10.88
C GLU A 39 9.04 7.34 9.38
N MET A 40 8.10 8.21 9.02
CA MET A 40 7.81 8.57 7.63
C MET A 40 9.00 9.26 6.96
N ASN A 41 9.67 10.16 7.66
CA ASN A 41 10.89 10.79 7.14
C ASN A 41 12.00 9.77 6.85
N ASP A 42 12.11 8.74 7.68
CA ASP A 42 13.08 7.66 7.49
C ASP A 42 12.71 6.74 6.33
N MET A 43 11.42 6.41 6.17
CA MET A 43 10.93 5.66 5.01
C MET A 43 11.12 6.45 3.70
N VAL A 44 10.80 7.74 3.68
CA VAL A 44 11.02 8.62 2.51
C VAL A 44 12.50 8.71 2.17
N HIS A 45 13.38 8.77 3.17
CA HIS A 45 14.83 8.73 2.93
C HIS A 45 15.25 7.44 2.21
N ASP A 46 14.80 6.28 2.67
CA ASP A 46 15.16 4.99 2.09
C ASP A 46 14.52 4.77 0.70
N ILE A 47 13.28 5.21 0.50
CA ILE A 47 12.64 5.23 -0.82
C ILE A 47 13.51 6.03 -1.79
N ASN A 48 13.98 7.22 -1.41
CA ASN A 48 14.86 8.03 -2.24
C ASN A 48 16.19 7.32 -2.56
N LEU A 49 16.75 6.53 -1.63
CA LEU A 49 17.96 5.75 -1.91
C LEU A 49 17.69 4.66 -2.94
N ILE A 50 16.62 3.87 -2.77
CA ILE A 50 16.22 2.82 -3.71
C ILE A 50 15.95 3.44 -5.09
N LEU A 51 15.19 4.52 -5.17
CA LEU A 51 14.89 5.14 -6.46
C LEU A 51 16.16 5.60 -7.18
N ARG A 52 17.17 6.14 -6.48
CA ARG A 52 18.45 6.50 -7.11
C ARG A 52 19.20 5.28 -7.63
N GLU A 53 19.22 4.17 -6.89
CA GLU A 53 19.84 2.90 -7.31
C GLU A 53 19.18 2.34 -8.57
N HIS A 54 17.86 2.53 -8.70
CA HIS A 54 17.05 2.09 -9.85
C HIS A 54 16.84 3.17 -10.91
N LYS A 55 17.74 4.17 -11.00
CA LYS A 55 17.71 5.28 -11.99
C LYS A 55 16.48 6.21 -11.95
N GLY A 56 15.64 6.11 -10.92
CA GLY A 56 14.52 7.01 -10.67
C GLY A 56 13.35 6.84 -11.63
N GLU A 57 13.27 5.74 -12.37
CA GLU A 57 12.18 5.50 -13.31
C GLU A 57 10.89 5.14 -12.55
N ILE A 58 10.02 6.13 -12.37
CA ILE A 58 8.64 5.95 -11.90
C ILE A 58 7.72 6.07 -13.10
N THR A 59 7.02 5.00 -13.46
CA THR A 59 6.07 5.01 -14.57
C THR A 59 4.66 5.40 -14.11
N GLY A 60 3.77 5.69 -15.06
CA GLY A 60 2.36 5.95 -14.75
C GLY A 60 1.66 4.77 -14.06
N GLU A 61 2.05 3.54 -14.40
CA GLU A 61 1.57 2.32 -13.76
C GLU A 61 1.98 2.26 -12.28
N VAL A 62 3.21 2.66 -11.95
CA VAL A 62 3.69 2.74 -10.56
C VAL A 62 2.87 3.76 -9.79
N ILE A 63 2.68 4.96 -10.34
CA ILE A 63 1.86 6.00 -9.68
C ILE A 63 0.44 5.50 -9.44
N ARG A 64 -0.17 4.86 -10.44
CA ARG A 64 -1.51 4.28 -10.29
C ARG A 64 -1.55 3.19 -9.22
N ALA A 65 -0.54 2.32 -9.18
CA ALA A 65 -0.45 1.28 -8.15
C ALA A 65 -0.33 1.88 -6.74
N ILE A 66 0.44 2.97 -6.57
CA ILE A 66 0.53 3.72 -5.30
C ILE A 66 -0.83 4.29 -4.88
N ILE A 67 -1.60 4.85 -5.82
CA ILE A 67 -2.94 5.40 -5.55
C ILE A 67 -3.88 4.28 -5.07
N VAL A 68 -3.92 3.15 -5.78
CA VAL A 68 -4.76 2.00 -5.41
C VAL A 68 -4.35 1.46 -4.03
N LEU A 69 -3.05 1.26 -3.80
CA LEU A 69 -2.50 0.83 -2.51
C LEU A 69 -2.96 1.73 -1.36
N SER A 70 -2.84 3.05 -1.54
CA SER A 70 -3.24 4.04 -0.54
C SER A 70 -4.74 4.02 -0.27
N GLN A 71 -5.57 3.90 -1.31
CA GLN A 71 -7.02 3.78 -1.18
C GLN A 71 -7.42 2.49 -0.44
N MET A 72 -6.80 1.35 -0.76
CA MET A 72 -7.09 0.08 -0.07
C MET A 72 -6.73 0.17 1.40
N ASN A 73 -5.57 0.74 1.74
CA ASN A 73 -5.18 0.95 3.14
C ASN A 73 -6.15 1.88 3.88
N ALA A 74 -6.67 2.93 3.24
CA ALA A 74 -7.68 3.80 3.84
C ALA A 74 -8.99 3.04 4.13
N HIS A 75 -9.51 2.28 3.16
CA HIS A 75 -10.72 1.48 3.36
C HIS A 75 -10.55 0.40 4.43
N ILE A 76 -9.41 -0.31 4.44
CA ILE A 76 -9.05 -1.27 5.50
C ILE A 76 -9.07 -0.57 6.87
N TRP A 77 -8.45 0.60 6.99
CA TRP A 77 -8.43 1.36 8.24
C TRP A 77 -9.84 1.70 8.74
N TYR A 78 -10.71 2.19 7.86
CA TYR A 78 -12.09 2.54 8.23
C TYR A 78 -12.87 1.30 8.66
N ASN A 79 -12.77 0.20 7.92
CA ASN A 79 -13.44 -1.06 8.23
C ASN A 79 -13.02 -1.59 9.60
N GLU A 80 -11.71 -1.69 9.85
CA GLU A 80 -11.21 -2.15 11.15
C GLU A 80 -11.60 -1.20 12.29
N SER A 81 -11.67 0.11 12.02
CA SER A 81 -12.06 1.10 13.03
C SER A 81 -13.53 0.96 13.43
N GLN A 82 -14.43 0.68 12.48
CA GLN A 82 -15.85 0.39 12.77
C GLN A 82 -15.99 -0.89 13.59
N VAL A 83 -15.24 -1.95 13.22
CA VAL A 83 -15.22 -3.21 13.97
C VAL A 83 -14.75 -2.99 15.41
N ARG A 84 -13.66 -2.24 15.61
CA ARG A 84 -13.15 -1.88 16.96
C ARG A 84 -14.16 -1.11 17.81
N LYS A 85 -15.04 -0.32 17.19
CA LYS A 85 -16.12 0.42 17.86
C LYS A 85 -17.36 -0.43 18.15
N GLY A 86 -17.43 -1.67 17.64
CA GLY A 86 -18.57 -2.56 17.82
C GLY A 86 -19.81 -2.14 17.00
N GLU A 87 -19.61 -1.43 15.88
CA GLU A 87 -20.71 -1.03 14.99
C GLU A 87 -21.36 -2.28 14.37
N LYS A 88 -22.65 -2.49 14.66
CA LYS A 88 -23.42 -3.67 14.21
C LYS A 88 -23.76 -3.57 12.73
N GLY A 89 -23.70 -4.71 12.02
CA GLY A 89 -24.21 -4.86 10.65
C GLY A 89 -23.16 -4.79 9.54
N SER A 90 -21.87 -4.89 9.87
CA SER A 90 -20.81 -4.75 8.89
C SER A 90 -20.11 -6.08 8.59
N ASP A 91 -20.27 -6.60 7.37
CA ASP A 91 -19.38 -7.62 6.78
C ASP A 91 -17.96 -7.06 6.50
N ASN A 92 -17.55 -6.02 7.25
CA ASN A 92 -16.32 -5.25 7.08
C ASN A 92 -15.07 -6.11 7.24
N LEU A 93 -15.11 -7.19 8.03
CA LEU A 93 -14.00 -8.12 8.20
C LEU A 93 -13.73 -8.91 6.91
N MET A 94 -14.79 -9.45 6.29
CA MET A 94 -14.68 -10.22 5.05
C MET A 94 -14.22 -9.33 3.90
N LEU A 95 -14.79 -8.12 3.80
CA LEU A 95 -14.33 -7.12 2.84
C LEU A 95 -12.85 -6.74 3.08
N THR A 96 -12.44 -6.55 4.34
CA THR A 96 -11.03 -6.27 4.70
C THR A 96 -10.08 -7.37 4.21
N HIS A 97 -10.45 -8.64 4.30
CA HIS A 97 -9.66 -9.73 3.73
C HIS A 97 -9.53 -9.63 2.20
N GLY A 98 -10.61 -9.29 1.49
CA GLY A 98 -10.57 -9.03 0.05
C GLY A 98 -9.68 -7.84 -0.32
N LEU A 99 -9.81 -6.72 0.38
CA LEU A 99 -9.01 -5.51 0.16
C LEU A 99 -7.51 -5.74 0.41
N ASN A 100 -7.16 -6.60 1.38
CA ASN A 100 -5.77 -7.00 1.62
C ASN A 100 -5.13 -7.70 0.40
N GLY A 101 -5.93 -8.43 -0.39
CA GLY A 101 -5.49 -9.01 -1.66
C GLY A 101 -5.21 -7.96 -2.72
N ILE A 102 -6.13 -7.02 -2.91
CA ILE A 102 -5.97 -5.92 -3.88
C ILE A 102 -4.76 -5.06 -3.52
N ARG A 103 -4.58 -4.76 -2.23
CA ARG A 103 -3.40 -4.10 -1.68
C ARG A 103 -2.11 -4.82 -2.08
N ASN A 104 -2.05 -6.13 -1.90
CA ASN A 104 -0.90 -6.95 -2.25
C ASN A 104 -0.63 -6.96 -3.76
N THR A 105 -1.66 -7.02 -4.59
CA THR A 105 -1.54 -6.88 -6.05
C THR A 105 -0.95 -5.52 -6.44
N ALA A 106 -1.38 -4.44 -5.80
CA ALA A 106 -0.83 -3.11 -6.04
C ALA A 106 0.66 -3.04 -5.64
N VAL A 107 1.04 -3.62 -4.49
CA VAL A 107 2.45 -3.73 -4.07
C VAL A 107 3.27 -4.51 -5.11
N ASN A 108 2.77 -5.64 -5.60
CA ASN A 108 3.47 -6.43 -6.63
C ASN A 108 3.67 -5.65 -7.94
N LYS A 109 2.71 -4.79 -8.34
CA LYS A 109 2.84 -3.91 -9.51
C LYS A 109 3.90 -2.82 -9.33
N ILE A 110 4.06 -2.28 -8.11
CA ILE A 110 5.18 -1.38 -7.81
C ILE A 110 6.51 -2.14 -7.97
N MET A 111 6.56 -3.38 -7.48
CA MET A 111 7.75 -4.23 -7.53
C MET A 111 8.09 -4.75 -8.94
N GLU A 112 7.16 -4.71 -9.89
CA GLU A 112 7.40 -5.06 -11.30
C GLU A 112 8.36 -4.11 -12.00
N VAL A 113 8.30 -2.82 -11.64
CA VAL A 113 9.08 -1.78 -12.31
C VAL A 113 10.46 -1.64 -11.70
N VAL A 114 10.57 -1.71 -10.37
CA VAL A 114 11.87 -1.60 -9.68
C VAL A 114 12.57 -2.95 -9.46
N GLY A 115 11.87 -4.07 -9.68
CA GLY A 115 12.40 -5.41 -9.40
C GLY A 115 12.41 -5.75 -7.90
N GLY A 116 12.64 -7.02 -7.59
CA GLY A 116 12.69 -7.54 -6.21
C GLY A 116 11.69 -8.67 -5.95
N ARG A 117 11.56 -9.06 -4.67
CA ARG A 117 10.65 -10.14 -4.27
C ARG A 117 9.20 -9.68 -4.37
N LYS A 118 8.38 -10.48 -5.07
CA LYS A 118 6.92 -10.38 -5.07
C LYS A 118 6.33 -11.41 -4.11
N ASP A 119 5.20 -11.09 -3.49
CA ASP A 119 4.47 -12.01 -2.64
C ASP A 119 3.15 -12.38 -3.32
N TYR A 120 2.95 -13.65 -3.64
CA TYR A 120 1.72 -14.13 -4.24
C TYR A 120 0.94 -14.90 -3.18
N LYS A 121 0.02 -14.22 -2.52
CA LYS A 121 -0.89 -14.86 -1.56
C LYS A 121 -2.00 -15.56 -2.33
N VAL A 122 -2.06 -16.88 -2.21
CA VAL A 122 -3.04 -17.74 -2.92
C VAL A 122 -4.40 -17.75 -2.20
N ASP A 123 -4.43 -17.35 -0.93
CA ASP A 123 -5.57 -17.57 -0.03
C ASP A 123 -6.51 -16.37 0.05
N CYS A 124 -6.70 -15.64 -1.06
CA CYS A 124 -7.47 -14.41 -1.02
C CYS A 124 -8.92 -14.62 -1.48
N ILE A 125 -9.86 -14.32 -0.59
CA ILE A 125 -11.32 -14.26 -0.84
C ILE A 125 -11.68 -13.11 -1.81
N ALA A 126 -10.69 -12.42 -2.40
CA ALA A 126 -10.88 -11.35 -3.37
C ALA A 126 -11.80 -11.74 -4.54
N SER A 127 -11.87 -13.04 -4.90
CA SER A 127 -12.77 -13.53 -5.95
C SER A 127 -14.27 -13.33 -5.65
N GLU A 128 -14.64 -13.13 -4.38
CA GLU A 128 -16.00 -12.89 -3.94
C GLU A 128 -16.38 -11.39 -3.96
N PHE A 129 -15.41 -10.48 -4.12
CA PHE A 129 -15.60 -9.02 -4.13
C PHE A 129 -15.34 -8.41 -5.52
N LYS A 130 -16.05 -8.91 -6.55
CA LYS A 130 -15.85 -8.49 -7.96
C LYS A 130 -15.99 -6.99 -8.19
N ASP A 131 -16.89 -6.32 -7.47
CA ASP A 131 -17.10 -4.87 -7.61
C ASP A 131 -15.89 -4.03 -7.15
N TRP A 132 -15.01 -4.61 -6.35
CA TRP A 132 -13.77 -3.98 -5.89
C TRP A 132 -12.57 -4.33 -6.77
N GLU A 133 -12.75 -5.17 -7.79
CA GLU A 133 -11.69 -5.55 -8.71
C GLU A 133 -11.16 -4.31 -9.46
N VAL A 134 -9.85 -4.12 -9.41
CA VAL A 134 -9.20 -3.00 -10.08
C VAL A 134 -8.93 -3.36 -11.54
N SER A 135 -9.49 -2.58 -12.46
CA SER A 135 -9.28 -2.74 -13.91
C SER A 135 -7.88 -2.32 -14.33
N TRP A 136 -6.90 -3.22 -14.20
CA TRP A 136 -5.51 -2.90 -14.53
C TRP A 136 -5.26 -2.70 -16.02
N ASP A 137 -5.93 -3.51 -16.84
CA ASP A 137 -5.83 -3.45 -18.30
C ASP A 137 -6.97 -2.62 -18.89
N VAL A 138 -6.67 -1.87 -19.95
CA VAL A 138 -7.70 -1.20 -20.75
C VAL A 138 -8.46 -2.28 -21.52
N PRO A 139 -9.80 -2.28 -21.53
CA PRO A 139 -10.56 -3.19 -22.39
C PRO A 139 -10.06 -3.00 -23.82
N ARG A 140 -9.56 -4.08 -24.43
CA ARG A 140 -9.30 -4.06 -25.87
C ARG A 140 -10.64 -3.77 -26.52
N ASN A 141 -10.80 -2.57 -27.10
CA ASN A 141 -11.96 -2.25 -27.92
C ASN A 141 -12.13 -3.41 -28.90
N LYS A 142 -13.24 -4.15 -28.74
CA LYS A 142 -13.73 -5.03 -29.80
C LYS A 142 -14.10 -4.09 -30.94
N LYS A 143 -13.15 -3.87 -31.86
CA LYS A 143 -13.48 -3.33 -33.17
C LYS A 143 -14.47 -4.26 -33.85
#